data_AF-B1XYN9-F1
#
_entry.id   AF-B1XYN9-F1
#
_cell.length_a   1.000
_cell.length_b   1.000
_cell.length_c   1.000
_cell.angle_alpha   90.00
_cell.angle_beta   90.00
_cell.angle_gamma   90.00
#
_symmetry.space_group_name_H-M   'P 1'
#
loop_
_entity.id
_entity.type
_entity.pdbx_description
1 polymer ?
#
loop_
_entity_poly.entity_id
_entity_poly.type
_entity_poly.pdbx_seq_one_letter_code
_entity_poly.pdbx_strand_id
1 'polypeptide(L)'
;MAMNDTTRLRIAIRIHDLVLHELGEDVDIALMLGPAEYARAVLSLCRSCGSDELARLGEQFRRASDEDTQRQRSQQITRYTDAGDRAAFAQPRP
;
A
#
# COMPACT_ATOMS: atom_id res chain seq x y z
N MET A 1 -5.34 13.94 -7.61
CA MET A 1 -5.57 12.55 -7.18
C MET A 1 -4.36 11.75 -7.62
N ALA A 2 -3.54 11.27 -6.68
CA ALA A 2 -2.25 10.66 -7.01
C ALA A 2 -2.48 9.38 -7.82
N MET A 3 -1.90 9.35 -9.01
CA MET A 3 -1.95 8.26 -10.00
C MET A 3 -1.01 7.10 -9.59
N ASN A 4 -0.92 6.83 -8.29
CA ASN A 4 0.05 5.96 -7.66
C ASN A 4 -0.61 4.68 -7.14
N ASP A 5 -1.41 3.97 -7.93
CA ASP A 5 -1.97 2.71 -7.41
C ASP A 5 -2.49 1.73 -8.46
N THR A 6 -2.24 1.92 -9.76
CA THR A 6 -2.82 1.05 -10.79
C THR A 6 -2.45 -0.43 -10.58
N THR A 7 -1.25 -0.72 -10.07
CA THR A 7 -0.85 -2.10 -9.75
C THR A 7 -1.54 -2.61 -8.49
N ARG A 8 -1.55 -1.85 -7.39
CA ARG A 8 -2.18 -2.27 -6.13
C ARG A 8 -3.70 -2.42 -6.29
N LEU A 9 -4.34 -1.49 -7.00
CA LEU A 9 -5.75 -1.55 -7.36
C LEU A 9 -6.07 -2.77 -8.23
N ARG A 10 -5.26 -3.06 -9.25
CA ARG A 10 -5.44 -4.27 -10.09
C ARG A 10 -5.32 -5.54 -9.26
N ILE A 11 -4.36 -5.61 -8.33
CA ILE A 11 -4.21 -6.76 -7.45
C ILE A 11 -5.39 -6.85 -6.49
N ALA A 12 -5.86 -5.74 -5.92
CA ALA A 12 -7.02 -5.71 -5.02
C ALA A 12 -8.31 -6.19 -5.71
N ILE A 13 -8.58 -5.70 -6.93
CA ILE A 13 -9.72 -6.16 -7.74
C ILE A 13 -9.60 -7.67 -7.99
N ARG A 14 -8.40 -8.15 -8.34
CA ARG A 14 -8.20 -9.59 -8.59
C ARG A 14 -8.38 -10.44 -7.34
N ILE A 15 -7.94 -9.96 -6.17
CA ILE A 15 -8.19 -10.63 -4.89
C ILE A 15 -9.69 -10.65 -4.59
N HIS A 16 -10.39 -9.54 -4.76
CA HIS A 16 -11.84 -9.46 -4.57
C HIS A 16 -12.58 -10.48 -5.45
N ASP A 17 -12.33 -10.48 -6.76
CA ASP A 17 -12.99 -11.41 -7.69
C ASP A 17 -12.73 -12.88 -7.32
N LEU A 18 -11.49 -13.20 -6.92
CA LEU A 18 -11.11 -14.56 -6.61
C LEU A 18 -11.63 -15.03 -5.25
N VAL A 19 -11.65 -14.15 -4.23
CA VAL A 19 -12.28 -14.44 -2.93
C VAL A 19 -13.78 -14.62 -3.10
N LEU A 20 -14.44 -13.76 -3.88
CA LEU A 20 -15.86 -13.89 -4.17
C LEU A 20 -16.17 -15.19 -4.93
N HIS A 21 -15.32 -15.58 -5.87
CA HIS A 21 -15.51 -16.78 -6.67
C HIS A 21 -15.20 -18.08 -5.89
N GLU A 22 -14.09 -18.14 -5.14
CA GLU A 22 -13.65 -19.37 -4.47
C GLU A 22 -14.26 -19.56 -3.08
N LEU A 23 -14.49 -18.46 -2.34
CA LEU A 23 -14.95 -18.49 -0.95
C LEU A 23 -16.39 -18.00 -0.79
N GLY A 24 -16.94 -17.30 -1.79
CA GLY A 24 -18.27 -16.68 -1.70
C GLY A 24 -18.31 -15.47 -0.76
N GLU A 25 -17.14 -14.98 -0.34
CA GLU A 25 -16.99 -13.85 0.59
C GLU A 25 -16.77 -12.55 -0.18
N ASP A 26 -17.34 -11.45 0.31
CA ASP A 26 -17.16 -10.13 -0.29
C ASP A 26 -16.06 -9.35 0.44
N VAL A 27 -15.13 -8.79 -0.34
CA VAL A 27 -14.01 -8.00 0.17
C VAL A 27 -14.09 -6.59 -0.41
N ASP A 28 -14.10 -5.60 0.48
CA ASP A 28 -14.18 -4.20 0.08
C ASP A 28 -12.80 -3.69 -0.40
N ILE A 29 -12.72 -3.39 -1.69
CA ILE A 29 -11.51 -2.89 -2.36
C ILE A 29 -11.09 -1.53 -1.79
N ALA A 30 -12.04 -0.66 -1.44
CA ALA A 30 -11.72 0.65 -0.87
C ALA A 30 -11.10 0.50 0.53
N LEU A 31 -11.59 -0.45 1.33
CA LEU A 31 -10.98 -0.78 2.62
C LEU A 31 -9.63 -1.48 2.47
N MET A 32 -9.43 -2.31 1.45
CA MET A 32 -8.11 -2.89 1.16
C MET A 32 -7.05 -1.84 0.82
N LEU A 33 -7.44 -0.78 0.09
CA LEU A 33 -6.52 0.27 -0.33
C LEU A 33 -6.33 1.38 0.73
N GLY A 34 -7.19 1.44 1.74
CA GLY A 34 -7.13 2.43 2.81
C GLY A 34 -6.44 1.89 4.07
N PRO A 35 -7.20 1.40 5.07
CA PRO A 35 -6.66 0.98 6.35
C PRO A 35 -5.82 -0.31 6.27
N ALA A 36 -4.58 -0.23 6.77
CA ALA A 36 -3.64 -1.35 6.81
C ALA A 36 -4.16 -2.56 7.60
N GLU A 37 -5.02 -2.35 8.60
CA GLU A 37 -5.59 -3.45 9.40
C GLU A 37 -6.53 -4.34 8.57
N TYR A 38 -7.40 -3.73 7.76
CA TYR A 38 -8.31 -4.46 6.88
C TYR A 38 -7.53 -5.24 5.82
N ALA A 39 -6.56 -4.59 5.17
CA ALA A 39 -5.66 -5.26 4.24
C ALA A 39 -4.96 -6.47 4.89
N ARG A 40 -4.44 -6.34 6.11
CA ARG A 40 -3.79 -7.45 6.83
C ARG A 40 -4.74 -8.61 7.11
N ALA A 41 -5.99 -8.33 7.46
CA ALA A 41 -7.00 -9.36 7.70
C ALA A 41 -7.28 -10.17 6.42
N VAL A 42 -7.52 -9.48 5.30
CA VAL A 42 -7.72 -10.11 3.98
C VAL A 42 -6.48 -10.92 3.57
N LEU A 43 -5.28 -10.37 3.75
CA LEU A 43 -4.04 -11.10 3.45
C LEU A 43 -3.86 -12.35 4.33
N SER A 44 -4.34 -12.32 5.56
CA SER A 44 -4.34 -13.50 6.42
C SER A 44 -5.32 -14.56 5.91
N LEU A 45 -6.52 -14.15 5.51
CA LEU A 45 -7.52 -15.03 4.89
C LEU A 45 -6.95 -15.69 3.62
N CYS A 46 -6.33 -14.92 2.72
CA CYS A 46 -5.72 -15.43 1.49
C CYS A 46 -4.67 -16.51 1.76
N ARG A 47 -3.91 -16.42 2.86
CA ARG A 47 -2.93 -17.46 3.24
C ARG A 47 -3.58 -18.69 3.87
N SER A 48 -4.71 -18.53 4.55
CA SER A 48 -5.40 -19.61 5.26
C SER A 48 -6.39 -20.39 4.40
N CYS A 49 -6.85 -19.82 3.28
CA CYS A 49 -7.85 -20.46 2.41
C CYS A 49 -7.32 -21.65 1.59
N GLY A 50 -6.00 -21.86 1.52
CA GLY A 50 -5.39 -22.98 0.79
C GLY A 50 -5.23 -22.78 -0.73
N SER A 51 -5.60 -21.62 -1.27
CA SER A 51 -5.41 -21.27 -2.68
C SER A 51 -4.03 -20.64 -2.92
N ASP A 52 -3.20 -21.32 -3.72
CA ASP A 52 -1.86 -20.83 -4.10
C ASP A 52 -1.93 -19.50 -4.87
N GLU A 53 -2.98 -19.29 -5.68
CA GLU A 53 -3.17 -18.04 -6.42
C GLU A 53 -3.50 -16.88 -5.46
N LEU A 54 -4.43 -17.08 -4.52
CA LEU A 54 -4.74 -16.08 -3.49
C LEU A 54 -3.53 -15.76 -2.62
N ALA A 55 -2.76 -16.76 -2.20
CA ALA A 55 -1.53 -16.56 -1.44
C ALA A 55 -0.50 -15.72 -2.21
N ARG A 56 -0.31 -16.00 -3.51
CA ARG A 56 0.59 -15.23 -4.38
C ARG A 56 0.10 -13.80 -4.62
N LEU A 57 -1.19 -13.60 -4.85
CA LEU A 57 -1.78 -12.28 -5.05
C LEU A 57 -1.67 -11.44 -3.77
N GLY A 58 -1.93 -12.04 -2.61
CA GLY A 58 -1.77 -11.37 -1.33
C GLY A 58 -0.33 -10.89 -1.09
N GLU A 59 0.66 -11.71 -1.39
CA GLU A 59 2.07 -11.31 -1.27
C GLU A 59 2.44 -10.18 -2.25
N GLN A 60 1.92 -10.20 -3.49
CA GLN A 60 2.12 -9.11 -4.45
C GLN A 60 1.49 -7.80 -3.96
N PHE A 61 0.29 -7.87 -3.39
CA PHE A 61 -0.39 -6.71 -2.82
C PHE A 61 0.41 -6.09 -1.67
N ARG A 62 0.93 -6.94 -0.77
CA ARG A 62 1.76 -6.50 0.36
C ARG A 62 3.01 -5.76 -0.12
N ARG A 63 3.73 -6.33 -1.10
CA ARG A 63 4.93 -5.70 -1.68
C ARG A 63 4.62 -4.34 -2.31
N ALA A 64 3.55 -4.27 -3.11
CA ALA A 64 3.13 -3.01 -3.72
C ALA A 64 2.76 -1.95 -2.66
N SER A 65 2.15 -2.36 -1.54
CA SER A 65 1.81 -1.48 -0.41
C SER A 65 3.06 -0.97 0.33
N ASP A 66 4.03 -1.85 0.55
CA ASP A 66 5.31 -1.52 1.19
C ASP A 66 6.13 -0.56 0.30
N GLU A 67 6.18 -0.80 -1.02
CA GLU A 67 6.84 0.07 -2.00
C GLU A 67 6.22 1.46 -2.04
N ASP A 68 4.89 1.56 -2.01
CA ASP A 68 4.19 2.85 -1.99
C ASP A 68 4.48 3.62 -0.69
N THR A 69 4.41 2.94 0.46
CA THR A 69 4.76 3.53 1.76
C THR A 69 6.21 4.01 1.81
N GLN A 70 7.14 3.23 1.25
CA GLN A 70 8.56 3.58 1.19
C GLN A 70 8.78 4.80 0.29
N ARG A 71 8.16 4.83 -0.89
CA ARG A 71 8.22 5.99 -1.80
C ARG A 71 7.69 7.26 -1.13
N GLN A 72 6.59 7.16 -0.40
CA GLN A 72 6.04 8.29 0.35
C GLN A 72 7.01 8.78 1.43
N ARG A 73 7.59 7.86 2.23
CA ARG A 73 8.59 8.20 3.26
C ARG A 73 9.84 8.84 2.68
N SER A 74 10.41 8.29 1.61
CA SER A 74 11.60 8.85 0.96
C SER A 74 11.34 10.26 0.41
N GLN A 75 10.18 10.50 -0.21
CA GLN A 75 9.81 11.84 -0.69
C GLN A 75 9.61 12.84 0.45
N GLN A 76 9.07 12.40 1.59
CA GLN A 76 8.90 13.25 2.76
C GLN A 76 10.23 13.65 3.38
N ILE A 77 11.19 12.72 3.50
CA ILE A 77 12.53 12.98 4.03
C ILE A 77 13.27 13.98 3.12
N THR A 78 13.25 13.79 1.80
CA THR A 78 13.89 14.72 0.85
C THR A 78 13.30 16.13 0.90
N ARG A 79 11.97 16.28 1.07
CA ARG A 79 11.36 17.62 1.26
C ARG A 79 11.82 18.31 2.54
N TYR A 80 12.02 17.54 3.61
CA TYR A 80 12.41 18.10 4.91
C TYR A 80 13.88 18.53 4.93
N THR A 81 14.76 17.81 4.24
CA THR A 81 16.17 18.19 4.12
C THR A 81 16.38 19.41 3.22
N ASP A 82 15.60 19.60 2.15
CA ASP A 82 15.64 20.83 1.34
C ASP A 82 15.16 22.07 2.13
N ALA A 83 14.11 21.92 2.95
CA ALA A 83 13.61 23.00 3.80
C ALA A 83 14.56 23.36 4.95
N GLY A 84 15.26 22.37 5.52
CA GLY A 84 16.22 22.57 6.62
C GLY A 84 17.49 23.29 6.21
N ASP A 85 18.00 23.06 4.99
CA ASP A 85 19.24 23.66 4.50
C ASP A 85 19.07 25.18 4.23
N ARG A 86 17.89 25.60 3.75
CA ARG A 86 17.55 27.03 3.55
C ARG A 86 17.44 27.85 4.85
N ALA A 87 17.06 27.23 5.96
CA ALA A 87 16.91 27.92 7.24
C ALA A 87 18.26 28.17 7.95
N ALA A 88 19.28 27.35 7.66
CA ALA A 88 20.60 27.46 8.28
C ALA A 88 21.44 28.64 7.75
N PHE A 89 21.19 29.11 6.52
CA PHE A 89 21.92 30.23 5.90
C PHE A 89 21.37 31.62 6.23
N ALA A 90 20.26 31.73 6.97
CA ALA A 90 19.64 33.00 7.35
C ALA A 90 19.89 33.36 8.83
N GLN A 91 21.16 33.42 9.25
CA GLN A 91 21.52 34.10 10.50
C GLN A 91 22.17 35.46 10.17
N PRO A 92 21.59 36.60 10.59
CA PRO A 92 22.26 37.89 10.48
C PRO A 92 23.40 37.96 11.50
N ARG A 93 24.59 38.24 10.99
CA ARG A 93 25.80 38.52 11.77
C ARG A 93 25.60 39.76 12.66
N PRO A 94 26.17 39.81 13.88
CA PRO A 94 26.53 41.06 14.52
C PRO A 94 27.79 41.69 13.89
#